data_AF-A0AAW6Y2K2-F1
#
_entry.id   AF-A0AAW6Y2K2-F1
#
_cell.length_a   1.000
_cell.length_b   1.000
_cell.length_c   1.000
_cell.angle_alpha   90.00
_cell.angle_beta   90.00
_cell.angle_gamma   90.00
#
_symmetry.space_group_name_H-M   'P 1'
#
loop_
_entity.id
_entity.type
_entity.pdbx_description
1 polymer ?
#
loop_
_entity_poly.entity_id
_entity_poly.type
_entity_poly.pdbx_seq_one_letter_code
_entity_poly.pdbx_strand_id
1 'polypeptide(L)'
;MGKGMKILMVVVAILMAAAVSRAYMNNQKKEMIKKEYEAKIAAENEAKRQEEVKKEMLRLKSEKEEAELLERAKEAVRNMMKDPDSVKFKDLIAGQVSKDKKKHVCGMVNSKNSMGGYVGYKGFVYIDGEKYAVLQEDSIGNEVFEMACNKK
;
A
#
# COMPACT_ATOMS: atom_id res chain seq x y z
N MET A 1 74.35 -6.66 41.15
CA MET A 1 73.50 -6.00 40.13
C MET A 1 73.77 -4.50 40.13
N GLY A 2 74.26 -3.94 39.02
CA GLY A 2 74.54 -2.50 38.89
C GLY A 2 73.25 -1.66 38.80
N LYS A 3 73.30 -0.41 39.29
CA LYS A 3 72.15 0.52 39.29
C LYS A 3 71.51 0.67 37.89
N GLY A 4 72.31 0.64 36.82
CA GLY A 4 71.81 0.70 35.43
C GLY A 4 70.91 -0.46 35.01
N MET A 5 71.18 -1.70 35.47
CA MET A 5 70.37 -2.87 35.12
C MET A 5 68.98 -2.83 35.77
N LYS A 6 68.88 -2.30 37.00
CA LYS A 6 67.59 -2.11 37.69
C LYS A 6 66.73 -1.06 36.99
N ILE A 7 67.34 0.05 36.56
CA ILE A 7 66.66 1.10 35.79
C ILE A 7 66.12 0.54 34.46
N LEU A 8 66.93 -0.25 33.75
CA LEU A 8 66.53 -0.87 32.49
C LEU A 8 65.32 -1.80 32.65
N MET A 9 65.29 -2.65 33.69
CA MET A 9 64.16 -3.56 33.93
C MET A 9 62.86 -2.81 34.25
N VAL A 10 62.92 -1.73 35.02
CA VAL A 10 61.75 -0.89 35.35
C VAL A 10 61.18 -0.24 34.09
N VAL A 11 62.05 0.30 33.22
CA VAL A 11 61.63 0.91 31.95
C VAL A 11 60.95 -0.12 31.05
N VAL A 12 61.52 -1.32 30.90
CA VAL A 12 60.91 -2.40 30.10
C VAL A 12 59.55 -2.81 30.65
N ALA A 13 59.40 -2.96 31.97
CA ALA A 13 58.12 -3.31 32.59
C ALA A 13 57.03 -2.26 32.32
N ILE A 14 57.37 -0.97 32.41
CA ILE A 14 56.45 0.14 32.12
C ILE A 14 56.02 0.12 30.64
N LEU A 15 56.97 -0.08 29.73
CA LEU A 15 56.68 -0.13 28.29
C LEU A 15 55.77 -1.32 27.94
N MET A 16 56.00 -2.48 28.53
CA MET A 16 55.16 -3.67 28.34
C MET A 16 53.74 -3.45 28.90
N ALA A 17 53.61 -2.87 30.10
CA ALA A 17 52.31 -2.54 30.69
C ALA A 17 51.52 -1.53 29.83
N ALA A 18 52.20 -0.53 29.26
CA ALA A 18 51.59 0.44 28.36
C ALA A 18 51.13 -0.19 27.03
N ALA A 19 51.94 -1.09 26.45
CA ALA A 19 51.61 -1.81 25.22
C ALA A 19 50.39 -2.72 25.41
N VAL A 20 50.36 -3.49 26.49
CA VAL A 20 49.21 -4.37 26.84
C VAL A 20 47.95 -3.54 27.08
N SER A 21 48.05 -2.44 27.84
CA SER A 21 46.91 -1.55 28.09
C SER A 21 46.37 -0.94 26.80
N ARG A 22 47.23 -0.47 25.87
CA ARG A 22 46.78 0.05 24.57
C ARG A 22 46.08 -1.01 23.72
N ALA A 23 46.63 -2.23 23.66
CA ALA A 23 46.03 -3.32 22.91
C ALA A 23 44.65 -3.69 23.45
N TYR A 24 44.50 -3.76 24.77
CA TYR A 24 43.22 -3.99 25.44
C TYR A 24 42.19 -2.88 25.12
N MET A 25 42.57 -1.62 25.25
CA MET A 25 41.69 -0.47 24.97
C MET A 25 41.28 -0.41 23.49
N ASN A 26 42.17 -0.74 22.55
CA ASN A 26 41.86 -0.79 21.13
C ASN A 26 40.86 -1.90 20.78
N ASN A 27 40.98 -3.07 21.42
CA ASN A 27 40.03 -4.17 21.21
C ASN A 27 38.62 -3.79 21.74
N GLN A 28 38.56 -3.20 22.93
CA GLN A 28 37.31 -2.67 23.50
C GLN A 28 36.66 -1.63 22.57
N LYS A 29 37.45 -0.70 22.02
CA LYS A 29 36.96 0.31 21.08
C LYS A 29 36.39 -0.32 19.80
N LYS A 30 37.02 -1.38 19.26
CA LYS A 30 36.51 -2.10 18.08
C LYS A 30 35.16 -2.78 18.36
N GLU A 31 35.02 -3.44 19.51
CA GLU A 31 33.78 -4.10 19.90
C GLU A 31 32.62 -3.11 20.08
N MET A 32 32.89 -1.94 20.67
CA MET A 32 31.86 -0.88 20.81
C MET A 32 31.40 -0.36 19.44
N ILE A 33 32.34 -0.05 18.54
CA ILE A 33 32.01 0.42 17.18
C ILE A 33 31.21 -0.63 16.41
N LYS A 34 31.58 -1.90 16.54
CA LYS A 34 30.86 -3.02 15.91
C LYS A 34 29.42 -3.10 16.43
N LYS A 35 29.23 -3.04 17.75
CA LYS A 35 27.89 -3.06 18.37
C LYS A 35 27.03 -1.86 17.96
N GLU A 36 27.62 -0.67 17.90
CA GLU A 36 26.91 0.52 17.42
C GLU A 36 26.52 0.42 15.94
N TYR A 37 27.40 -0.13 15.11
CA TYR A 37 27.12 -0.36 13.69
C TYR A 37 25.99 -1.39 13.49
N GLU A 38 26.04 -2.51 14.21
CA GLU A 38 24.99 -3.52 14.19
C GLU A 38 23.64 -2.98 14.70
N ALA A 39 23.64 -2.16 15.76
CA ALA A 39 22.44 -1.52 16.27
C ALA A 39 21.82 -0.55 15.26
N LYS A 40 22.64 0.23 14.54
CA LYS A 40 22.18 1.12 13.46
C LYS A 40 21.55 0.34 12.30
N ILE A 41 22.19 -0.75 11.86
CA ILE A 41 21.65 -1.61 10.80
C ILE A 41 20.33 -2.24 11.26
N ALA A 42 20.25 -2.72 12.50
CA ALA A 42 19.03 -3.29 13.04
C ALA A 42 17.88 -2.27 13.06
N ALA A 43 18.14 -1.03 13.51
CA ALA A 43 17.15 0.05 13.52
C ALA A 43 16.70 0.45 12.10
N GLU A 44 17.62 0.52 11.13
CA GLU A 44 17.28 0.81 9.74
C GLU A 44 16.44 -0.30 9.10
N ASN A 45 16.79 -1.57 9.34
CA ASN A 45 16.03 -2.71 8.84
C ASN A 45 14.64 -2.78 9.46
N GLU A 46 14.49 -2.42 10.73
CA GLU A 46 13.18 -2.32 11.38
C GLU A 46 12.33 -1.21 10.75
N ALA A 47 12.90 -0.01 10.54
CA ALA A 47 12.21 1.09 9.88
C ALA A 47 11.76 0.72 8.46
N LYS A 48 12.62 0.06 7.67
CA LYS A 48 12.29 -0.46 6.34
C LYS A 48 11.15 -1.48 6.38
N ARG A 49 11.20 -2.44 7.32
CA ARG A 49 10.12 -3.42 7.52
C ARG A 49 8.80 -2.75 7.87
N GLN A 50 8.83 -1.74 8.73
CA GLN A 50 7.62 -0.99 9.09
C GLN A 50 7.05 -0.23 7.89
N GLU A 51 7.91 0.34 7.03
CA GLU A 51 7.49 1.01 5.79
C GLU A 51 6.85 0.02 4.79
N GLU A 52 7.47 -1.14 4.59
CA GLU A 52 6.94 -2.21 3.73
C GLU A 52 5.58 -2.72 4.22
N VAL A 53 5.46 -3.00 5.52
CA VAL A 53 4.19 -3.41 6.14
C VAL A 53 3.12 -2.32 5.98
N LYS A 54 3.48 -1.05 6.16
CA LYS A 54 2.55 0.07 5.98
C LYS A 54 2.08 0.18 4.53
N LYS A 55 2.98 0.01 3.56
CA LYS A 55 2.64 0.02 2.13
C LYS A 55 1.69 -1.13 1.78
N GLU A 56 1.95 -2.32 2.30
CA GLU A 56 1.10 -3.48 2.07
C GLU A 56 -0.28 -3.31 2.73
N MET A 57 -0.33 -2.82 3.97
CA MET A 57 -1.59 -2.46 4.63
C MET A 57 -2.39 -1.41 3.85
N LEU A 58 -1.72 -0.42 3.26
CA LEU A 58 -2.37 0.58 2.42
C LEU A 58 -2.95 -0.04 1.15
N ARG A 59 -2.24 -0.96 0.50
CA ARG A 59 -2.71 -1.72 -0.67
C ARG A 59 -3.95 -2.55 -0.33
N LEU A 60 -3.89 -3.31 0.75
CA LEU A 60 -5.01 -4.12 1.23
C LEU A 60 -6.22 -3.25 1.58
N LYS A 61 -5.99 -2.08 2.19
CA LYS A 61 -7.04 -1.12 2.49
C LYS A 61 -7.68 -0.56 1.21
N SER A 62 -6.90 -0.17 0.20
CA SER A 62 -7.45 0.34 -1.06
C SER A 62 -8.24 -0.74 -1.82
N GLU A 63 -7.74 -1.98 -1.86
CA GLU A 63 -8.43 -3.10 -2.50
C GLU A 63 -9.75 -3.43 -1.81
N LYS A 64 -9.77 -3.40 -0.47
CA LYS A 64 -11.00 -3.58 0.30
C LYS A 64 -12.01 -2.48 0.03
N GLU A 65 -11.59 -1.21 0.04
CA GLU A 65 -12.47 -0.08 -0.23
C GLU A 65 -13.03 -0.10 -1.66
N GLU A 66 -12.23 -0.53 -2.64
CA GLU A 66 -12.67 -0.70 -4.02
C GLU A 66 -13.68 -1.85 -4.16
N ALA A 67 -13.42 -2.99 -3.52
CA ALA A 67 -14.36 -4.12 -3.51
C ALA A 67 -15.70 -3.75 -2.87
N GLU A 68 -15.69 -3.04 -1.74
CA GLU A 68 -16.91 -2.54 -1.09
C GLU A 68 -17.67 -1.55 -1.97
N LEU A 69 -16.96 -0.67 -2.69
CA LEU A 69 -17.55 0.27 -3.63
C LEU A 69 -18.20 -0.47 -4.82
N LEU A 70 -17.51 -1.46 -5.39
CA LEU A 70 -18.03 -2.27 -6.49
C LEU A 70 -19.29 -3.03 -6.08
N GLU A 71 -19.34 -3.58 -4.87
CA GLU A 71 -20.55 -4.25 -4.39
C GLU A 71 -21.72 -3.29 -4.19
N ARG A 72 -21.50 -2.10 -3.61
CA ARG A 72 -22.55 -1.06 -3.53
C ARG A 72 -23.07 -0.66 -4.91
N ALA A 73 -22.17 -0.48 -5.87
CA ALA A 73 -22.54 -0.15 -7.24
C ALA A 73 -23.39 -1.26 -7.88
N LYS A 74 -22.97 -2.53 -7.75
CA LYS A 74 -23.73 -3.68 -8.27
C LYS A 74 -25.10 -3.77 -7.64
N GLU A 75 -25.21 -3.58 -6.32
CA GLU A 75 -26.48 -3.58 -5.60
C GLU A 75 -27.42 -2.48 -6.12
N ALA A 76 -26.92 -1.24 -6.23
CA ALA A 76 -27.70 -0.12 -6.75
C ALA A 76 -28.22 -0.40 -8.17
N VAL A 77 -27.38 -0.94 -9.04
CA VAL A 77 -27.77 -1.27 -10.42
C VAL A 77 -28.76 -2.43 -10.45
N ARG A 78 -28.56 -3.49 -9.65
CA ARG A 78 -29.50 -4.63 -9.55
C ARG A 78 -30.90 -4.15 -9.19
N ASN A 79 -31.00 -3.23 -8.23
CA ASN A 79 -32.29 -2.68 -7.78
C ASN A 79 -33.03 -1.87 -8.86
N MET A 80 -32.35 -1.44 -9.93
CA MET A 80 -32.96 -0.76 -11.07
C MET A 80 -33.41 -1.72 -12.18
N MET A 81 -33.02 -2.99 -12.12
CA MET A 81 -33.31 -3.97 -13.17
C MET A 81 -34.67 -4.65 -12.96
N LYS A 82 -35.33 -5.02 -14.06
CA LYS A 82 -36.61 -5.75 -14.03
C LYS A 82 -36.51 -7.13 -13.40
N ASP A 83 -35.38 -7.80 -13.60
CA ASP A 83 -35.03 -9.10 -13.01
C ASP A 83 -33.65 -8.97 -12.34
N PRO A 84 -33.59 -8.57 -11.06
CA PRO A 84 -32.34 -8.34 -10.32
C PRO A 84 -31.43 -9.57 -10.20
N ASP A 85 -32.01 -10.77 -10.17
CA ASP A 85 -31.27 -12.03 -10.01
C ASP A 85 -30.59 -12.47 -11.32
N SER A 86 -31.11 -12.01 -12.46
CA SER A 86 -30.52 -12.27 -13.77
C SER A 86 -29.34 -11.37 -14.15
N VAL A 87 -28.99 -10.40 -13.30
CA VAL A 87 -28.08 -9.32 -13.67
C VAL A 87 -26.66 -9.84 -13.91
N LYS A 88 -26.10 -9.43 -15.04
CA LYS A 88 -24.71 -9.69 -15.43
C LYS A 88 -23.97 -8.37 -15.61
N PHE A 89 -22.79 -8.29 -15.02
CA PHE A 89 -21.89 -7.14 -15.13
C PHE A 89 -20.66 -7.52 -15.96
N LYS A 90 -20.09 -6.56 -16.67
CA LYS A 90 -18.76 -6.65 -17.28
C LYS A 90 -18.13 -5.26 -17.39
N ASP A 91 -16.83 -5.22 -17.66
CA ASP A 91 -16.08 -3.98 -17.92
C ASP A 91 -16.23 -2.95 -16.79
N LEU A 92 -16.22 -3.42 -15.53
CA LEU A 92 -16.35 -2.57 -14.35
C LEU A 92 -15.06 -1.77 -14.11
N ILE A 93 -15.21 -0.46 -13.97
CA ILE A 93 -14.13 0.49 -13.70
C ILE A 93 -14.52 1.30 -12.46
N ALA A 94 -13.70 1.21 -11.42
CA ALA A 94 -13.80 2.08 -10.24
C ALA A 94 -12.88 3.29 -10.40
N GLY A 95 -13.32 4.47 -9.99
CA GLY A 95 -12.56 5.70 -10.10
C GLY A 95 -12.93 6.73 -9.04
N GLN A 96 -12.29 7.89 -9.15
CA GLN A 96 -12.57 9.03 -8.30
C GLN A 96 -12.73 10.29 -9.15
N VAL A 97 -13.80 11.05 -8.87
CA VAL A 97 -14.03 12.37 -9.44
C VAL A 97 -13.11 13.37 -8.75
N SER A 98 -12.14 13.89 -9.49
CA SER A 98 -11.03 14.71 -8.97
C SER A 98 -11.47 15.99 -8.25
N LYS A 99 -12.64 16.55 -8.59
CA LYS A 99 -13.16 17.80 -7.99
C LYS A 99 -13.76 17.58 -6.59
N ASP A 100 -14.55 16.53 -6.42
CA ASP A 100 -15.36 16.33 -5.19
C ASP A 100 -14.89 15.15 -4.34
N LYS A 101 -13.81 14.47 -4.75
CA LYS A 101 -13.33 13.21 -4.16
C LYS A 101 -14.38 12.09 -4.09
N LYS A 102 -15.54 12.27 -4.73
CA LYS A 102 -16.58 11.24 -4.86
C LYS A 102 -16.01 10.07 -5.66
N LYS A 103 -16.15 8.87 -5.12
CA LYS A 103 -15.80 7.63 -5.84
C LYS A 103 -16.93 7.30 -6.80
N HIS A 104 -16.61 6.70 -7.94
CA HIS A 104 -17.61 6.27 -8.91
C HIS A 104 -17.26 4.88 -9.44
N VAL A 105 -18.27 4.19 -9.92
CA VAL A 105 -18.12 2.93 -10.67
C VAL A 105 -18.89 3.06 -11.95
N CYS A 106 -18.30 2.69 -13.06
CA CYS A 106 -19.02 2.57 -14.32
C CYS A 106 -18.71 1.23 -14.96
N GLY A 107 -19.56 0.81 -15.89
CA GLY A 107 -19.36 -0.43 -16.63
C GLY A 107 -20.62 -0.84 -17.38
N MET A 108 -20.69 -2.10 -17.79
CA MET A 108 -21.80 -2.59 -18.59
C MET A 108 -22.66 -3.57 -17.78
N VAL A 109 -23.98 -3.45 -17.93
CA VAL A 109 -24.96 -4.31 -17.28
C VAL A 109 -25.94 -4.90 -18.29
N ASN A 110 -26.34 -6.16 -18.10
CA ASN A 110 -27.41 -6.81 -18.84
C ASN A 110 -28.32 -7.57 -17.87
N SER A 111 -29.62 -7.60 -18.14
CA SER A 111 -30.62 -8.32 -17.34
C SER A 111 -31.75 -8.82 -18.23
N LYS A 112 -32.52 -9.79 -17.72
CA LYS A 112 -33.74 -10.25 -18.39
C LYS A 112 -34.83 -9.18 -18.28
N ASN A 113 -35.59 -9.04 -19.36
CA ASN A 113 -36.81 -8.23 -19.37
C ASN A 113 -38.01 -9.01 -18.81
N SER A 114 -39.19 -8.39 -18.80
CA SER A 114 -40.44 -9.01 -18.33
C SER A 114 -40.86 -10.27 -19.11
N MET A 115 -40.29 -10.51 -20.30
CA MET A 115 -40.52 -11.70 -21.12
C MET A 115 -39.44 -12.79 -20.88
N GLY A 116 -38.52 -12.58 -19.95
CA GLY A 116 -37.48 -13.55 -19.57
C GLY A 116 -36.24 -13.56 -20.47
N GLY A 117 -36.17 -12.69 -21.48
CA GLY A 117 -35.05 -12.59 -22.42
C GLY A 117 -34.07 -11.48 -22.06
N TYR A 118 -32.76 -11.73 -22.27
CA TYR A 118 -31.73 -10.69 -22.18
C TYR A 118 -31.85 -9.72 -23.35
N VAL A 119 -31.74 -8.41 -23.08
CA VAL A 119 -31.92 -7.35 -24.08
C VAL A 119 -30.61 -6.72 -24.58
N GLY A 120 -29.48 -7.21 -24.06
CA GLY A 120 -28.15 -6.70 -24.40
C GLY A 120 -27.55 -5.85 -23.29
N TYR A 121 -26.24 -5.63 -23.38
CA TYR A 121 -25.51 -4.84 -22.40
C TYR A 121 -25.76 -3.34 -22.60
N LYS A 122 -26.04 -2.62 -21.52
CA LYS A 122 -26.14 -1.16 -21.46
C LYS A 122 -25.10 -0.60 -20.50
N GLY A 123 -24.55 0.58 -20.80
CA GLY A 123 -23.65 1.28 -19.90
C GLY A 123 -24.38 1.79 -18.65
N PHE A 124 -23.68 1.80 -17.52
CA PHE A 124 -24.14 2.43 -16.29
C PHE A 124 -23.03 3.22 -15.60
N VAL A 125 -23.43 4.19 -14.78
CA VAL A 125 -22.56 4.92 -13.84
C VAL A 125 -23.21 4.97 -12.46
N TYR A 126 -22.45 4.64 -11.44
CA TYR A 126 -22.78 4.75 -10.02
C TYR A 126 -21.85 5.78 -9.37
N ILE A 127 -22.40 6.68 -8.56
CA ILE A 127 -21.64 7.68 -7.80
C ILE A 127 -21.83 7.37 -6.31
N ASP A 128 -20.73 7.17 -5.59
CA ASP A 128 -20.75 6.85 -4.16
C ASP A 128 -21.37 8.00 -3.36
N GLY A 129 -22.33 7.68 -2.51
CA GLY A 129 -23.14 8.65 -1.78
C GLY A 129 -24.39 9.14 -2.54
N GLU A 130 -24.56 8.79 -3.81
CA GLU A 130 -25.82 8.98 -4.55
C GLU A 130 -26.63 7.68 -4.52
N LYS A 131 -27.96 7.80 -4.43
CA LYS A 131 -28.86 6.66 -4.18
C LYS A 131 -29.21 5.85 -5.43
N TYR A 132 -28.66 6.18 -6.59
CA TYR A 132 -29.06 5.58 -7.87
C TYR A 132 -27.86 5.44 -8.82
N ALA A 133 -28.02 4.56 -9.82
CA ALA A 133 -27.15 4.50 -10.98
C ALA A 133 -27.83 5.17 -12.18
N VAL A 134 -27.05 5.69 -13.12
CA VAL A 134 -27.54 6.28 -14.37
C VAL A 134 -27.26 5.29 -15.50
N LEU A 135 -28.27 4.99 -16.31
CA LEU A 135 -28.13 4.13 -17.49
C LEU A 135 -27.94 4.96 -18.76
N GLN A 136 -27.22 4.40 -19.73
CA GLN A 136 -27.00 4.96 -21.06
C GLN A 136 -28.28 4.88 -21.94
N GLU A 137 -29.40 5.43 -21.47
CA GLU A 137 -30.68 5.39 -22.19
C GLU A 137 -30.99 6.71 -22.91
N ASP A 138 -30.38 7.82 -22.50
CA ASP A 138 -30.53 9.15 -23.10
C ASP A 138 -29.17 9.84 -23.33
N SER A 139 -29.19 11.03 -23.96
CA SER A 139 -27.97 11.78 -24.28
C SER A 139 -27.15 12.15 -23.03
N ILE A 140 -27.80 12.37 -21.89
CA ILE A 140 -27.13 12.75 -20.64
C ILE A 140 -26.44 11.53 -20.04
N GLY A 141 -27.11 10.38 -19.98
CA GLY A 141 -26.54 9.12 -19.51
C GLY A 141 -25.37 8.66 -20.38
N ASN A 142 -25.44 8.89 -21.69
CA ASN A 142 -24.31 8.70 -22.60
C ASN A 142 -23.10 9.57 -22.23
N GLU A 143 -23.30 10.88 -22.10
CA GLU A 143 -22.21 11.81 -21.78
C GLU A 143 -21.57 11.48 -20.42
N VAL A 144 -22.39 11.19 -19.41
CA VAL A 144 -21.90 10.81 -18.08
C VAL A 144 -21.13 9.49 -18.12
N PHE A 145 -21.60 8.51 -18.91
CA PHE A 145 -20.91 7.24 -19.11
C PHE A 145 -19.54 7.46 -19.77
N GLU A 146 -19.48 8.21 -20.86
CA GLU A 146 -18.22 8.53 -21.54
C GLU A 146 -17.23 9.25 -20.62
N MET A 147 -17.70 10.24 -19.86
CA MET A 147 -16.87 10.96 -18.88
C MET A 147 -16.35 10.06 -17.75
N ALA A 148 -17.18 9.12 -17.29
CA ALA A 148 -16.85 8.26 -16.15
C ALA A 148 -15.95 7.07 -16.54
N CYS A 149 -16.18 6.50 -17.73
CA CYS A 149 -15.61 5.22 -18.17
C CYS A 149 -14.52 5.33 -19.22
N ASN A 150 -14.46 6.42 -19.99
CA ASN A 150 -13.53 6.58 -21.11
C ASN A 150 -12.49 7.69 -20.88
N LYS A 151 -11.96 7.81 -19.65
CA LYS A 151 -10.72 8.58 -19.43
C LYS A 151 -9.55 7.92 -20.18
N LYS A 152 -9.33 8.34 -21.43
CA LYS A 152 -8.00 8.40 -22.04
C LYS A 152 -7.26 9.64 -21.53
#